data_AF-A0A947AJY6-F1
#
_entry.id   AF-A0A947AJY6-F1
#
_cell.length_a   1.000
_cell.length_b   1.000
_cell.length_c   1.000
_cell.angle_alpha   90.00
_cell.angle_beta   90.00
_cell.angle_gamma   90.00
#
_symmetry.space_group_name_H-M   'P 1'
#
loop_
_entity.id
_entity.type
_entity.pdbx_description
1 polymer ?
#
loop_
_entity_poly.entity_id
_entity_poly.type
_entity_poly.pdbx_seq_one_letter_code
_entity_poly.pdbx_strand_id
1 'polypeptide(L)' 'MIGEINEKQLQFLIDELVEEDSTDQDYYINQDQLEQFEKNEGDKTLLQMLKDALGTNDDMDIVWTKS' A
#
# COMPACT_ATOMS: atom_id res chain seq x y z
N MET A 1 -9.84 9.25 2.29
CA MET A 1 -9.74 8.29 1.17
C MET A 1 -8.67 8.80 0.23
N ILE A 2 -7.67 7.98 -0.09
CA ILE A 2 -6.52 8.36 -0.93
C ILE A 2 -6.68 7.93 -2.39
N GLY A 3 -7.58 6.98 -2.66
CA GLY A 3 -7.96 6.57 -4.01
C GLY A 3 -8.67 5.21 -4.02
N GLU A 4 -8.91 4.72 -5.23
CA GLU A 4 -9.48 3.40 -5.50
C GLU A 4 -8.42 2.51 -6.13
N ILE A 5 -8.42 1.23 -5.75
CA ILE A 5 -7.52 0.23 -6.30
C ILE A 5 -8.32 -0.93 -6.89
N ASN A 6 -7.78 -1.56 -7.92
CA ASN A 6 -8.35 -2.79 -8.47
C ASN A 6 -7.87 -4.03 -7.70
N GLU A 7 -8.47 -5.19 -7.99
CA GLU A 7 -8.16 -6.46 -7.31
C GLU A 7 -6.69 -6.87 -7.44
N LYS A 8 -6.02 -6.56 -8.56
CA LYS A 8 -4.60 -6.89 -8.75
C LYS A 8 -3.69 -6.04 -7.86
N GLN A 9 -4.00 -4.75 -7.76
CA GLN A 9 -3.29 -3.82 -6.88
C GLN A 9 -3.51 -4.20 -5.41
N LEU A 10 -4.73 -4.62 -5.03
CA LEU A 10 -4.99 -5.14 -3.69
C LEU A 10 -4.20 -6.42 -3.42
N GLN A 11 -4.20 -7.39 -4.35
CA GLN A 11 -3.43 -8.62 -4.18
C GLN A 11 -1.94 -8.34 -4.04
N PHE A 12 -1.40 -7.40 -4.82
CA PHE A 12 0.00 -6.97 -4.68
C PHE A 12 0.29 -6.44 -3.27
N LEU A 13 -0.60 -5.62 -2.70
CA LEU A 13 -0.42 -5.14 -1.32
C LEU A 13 -0.44 -6.28 -0.31
N ILE A 14 -1.37 -7.23 -0.45
CA ILE A 14 -1.44 -8.44 0.40
C ILE A 14 -0.17 -9.28 0.30
N ASP A 15 0.38 -9.45 -0.90
CA ASP A 15 1.58 -10.26 -1.14
C ASP A 15 2.84 -9.60 -0.54
N GLU A 16 2.90 -8.27 -0.57
CA GLU A 16 4.08 -7.49 -0.16
C GLU A 16 4.05 -7.04 1.30
N LEU A 17 2.87 -6.90 1.88
CA LEU A 17 2.67 -6.46 3.25
C LEU A 17 2.39 -7.69 4.10
N VAL A 18 3.34 -8.02 4.98
CA VAL A 18 3.20 -9.12 5.93
C VAL A 18 2.03 -8.78 6.87
N GLU A 19 0.87 -9.41 6.65
CA GLU A 19 -0.29 -9.27 7.52
C GLU A 19 0.06 -9.79 8.93
N GLU A 20 -0.15 -8.96 9.96
CA GLU A 20 -0.06 -9.42 11.35
C GLU A 20 -1.24 -10.35 11.71
N ASP A 21 -2.40 -10.17 11.05
CA ASP A 21 -3.58 -11.04 11.12
C ASP A 21 -4.28 -11.08 9.75
N SER A 22 -4.67 -12.28 9.29
CA SER A 22 -5.41 -12.54 8.04
C SER A 22 -6.76 -11.83 7.87
N THR A 23 -7.21 -11.13 8.91
CA THR A 23 -8.49 -10.40 8.95
C THR A 23 -8.33 -8.89 9.00
N ASP A 24 -7.13 -8.40 9.24
CA ASP A 24 -6.82 -6.98 9.34
C ASP A 24 -6.51 -6.42 7.94
N GLN A 25 -7.18 -5.31 7.62
CA GLN A 25 -7.06 -4.62 6.33
C GLN A 25 -6.45 -3.24 6.48
N ASP A 26 -5.83 -3.01 7.63
CA ASP A 26 -4.95 -1.90 7.93
C ASP A 26 -3.49 -2.32 7.72
N TYR A 27 -2.75 -1.48 7.02
CA TYR A 27 -1.37 -1.73 6.68
C TYR A 27 -0.51 -0.55 7.04
N TYR A 28 0.58 -0.85 7.76
CA TYR A 28 1.65 0.10 7.99
C TYR A 28 2.55 0.20 6.76
N ILE A 29 2.81 1.42 6.31
CA ILE A 29 3.67 1.73 5.15
C ILE A 29 4.66 2.82 5.54
N ASN A 30 5.94 2.59 5.23
CA ASN A 30 6.99 3.60 5.34
C ASN A 30 7.72 3.80 4.00
N GLN A 31 8.67 4.73 3.97
CA GLN A 31 9.46 5.03 2.77
C GLN A 31 10.22 3.79 2.24
N ASP A 32 10.83 3.01 3.12
CA ASP A 32 11.58 1.80 2.75
C ASP A 32 10.68 0.76 2.07
N GLN A 33 9.44 0.59 2.55
CA GLN A 33 8.44 -0.31 1.96
C GLN A 33 8.08 0.12 0.53
N LEU A 34 7.88 1.43 0.30
CA LEU A 34 7.59 1.95 -1.04
C LEU A 34 8.75 1.72 -2.00
N GLU A 35 10.00 1.84 -1.54
CA GLU A 35 11.18 1.48 -2.34
C GLU A 35 11.24 -0.02 -2.67
N GLN A 36 10.80 -0.90 -1.76
CA GLN A 36 10.70 -2.34 -2.07
C GLN A 36 9.61 -2.61 -3.10
N PHE A 37 8.46 -1.96 -3.00
CA PHE A 37 7.38 -2.17 -3.97
C PHE A 37 7.80 -1.77 -5.39
N GLU A 38 8.62 -0.73 -5.54
CA GLU A 38 9.21 -0.38 -6.85
C GLU A 38 10.12 -1.48 -7.40
N LYS A 39 10.93 -2.10 -6.54
CA LYS A 39 11.82 -3.20 -6.92
C LYS A 39 11.04 -4.46 -7.31
N ASN A 40 9.88 -4.67 -6.71
CA ASN A 40 8.98 -5.79 -6.96
C ASN A 40 7.99 -5.53 -8.09
N GLU A 41 8.28 -4.56 -8.96
CA GLU A 41 7.47 -4.21 -10.14
C GLU A 41 6.01 -3.82 -9.80
N GLY A 42 5.81 -3.19 -8.63
CA GLY A 42 4.52 -2.68 -8.20
C GLY A 42 3.88 -1.73 -9.22
N ASP A 43 2.54 -1.75 -9.28
CA ASP A 43 1.80 -0.93 -10.24
C ASP A 43 2.07 0.57 -10.03
N LYS A 44 2.47 1.26 -11.11
CA LYS A 44 2.89 2.67 -11.03
C LYS A 44 1.81 3.60 -10.49
N THR A 45 0.53 3.31 -10.76
CA THR A 45 -0.58 4.15 -10.30
C THR A 45 -0.78 3.98 -8.80
N LEU A 46 -0.69 2.74 -8.32
CA LEU A 46 -0.72 2.43 -6.89
C LEU A 46 0.45 3.09 -6.16
N LEU A 47 1.68 2.92 -6.66
CA LEU A 47 2.87 3.50 -6.02
C LEU A 47 2.83 5.01 -5.98
N GLN A 48 2.36 5.67 -7.05
CA GLN A 48 2.21 7.12 -7.04
C GLN A 48 1.18 7.56 -5.99
N MET A 49 0.04 6.87 -5.89
CA MET A 49 -0.99 7.17 -4.89
C MET A 49 -0.46 7.04 -3.46
N LEU A 50 0.28 5.98 -3.16
CA LEU A 50 0.86 5.76 -1.83
C LEU A 50 1.95 6.79 -1.51
N LYS A 51 2.79 7.15 -2.49
CA LYS A 51 3.79 8.22 -2.32
C LYS A 51 3.15 9.58 -2.09
N ASP A 52 2.11 9.91 -2.84
CA ASP A 52 1.39 11.17 -2.69
C ASP A 52 0.70 11.25 -1.33
N ALA A 53 0.18 10.13 -0.82
CA ALA A 53 -0.40 10.02 0.51
C ALA A 53 0.65 10.15 1.62
N LEU A 54 1.81 9.50 1.48
CA LEU A 54 2.91 9.57 2.45
C LEU A 54 3.54 10.97 2.50
N GLY A 55 3.72 11.60 1.33
CA GLY A 55 4.25 12.95 1.22
C GLY A 55 5.64 13.07 1.83
N THR A 56 5.76 13.88 2.89
CA THR A 56 7.01 14.09 3.63
C THR A 56 7.02 13.39 4.99
N ASN A 57 6.03 12.55 5.28
CA ASN A 57 5.98 11.78 6.51
C ASN A 57 6.94 10.58 6.42
N ASP A 58 7.36 10.08 7.58
CA ASP A 58 8.22 8.90 7.68
C ASP A 58 7.42 7.61 7.42
N ASP A 59 6.17 7.59 7.88
CA ASP A 59 5.24 6.46 7.79
C ASP A 59 3.76 6.89 7.73
N MET A 60 2.89 5.94 7.40
CA MET A 60 1.44 6.06 7.43
C MET A 60 0.76 4.70 7.59
N ASP A 61 -0.44 4.71 8.20
CA ASP A 61 -1.36 3.59 8.18
C ASP A 61 -2.41 3.80 7.09
N ILE A 62 -2.63 2.78 6.25
CA ILE A 62 -3.71 2.77 5.26
C ILE A 62 -4.74 1.71 5.64
N VAL A 63 -6.02 1.97 5.36
CA VAL A 63 -7.09 0.99 5.55
C VAL A 63 -7.78 0.74 4.22
N TRP A 64 -7.89 -0.52 3.80
CA TRP A 64 -8.73 -0.90 2.67
C TRP A 64 -10.15 -1.16 3.13
N THR A 65 -11.12 -0.64 2.37
CA THR A 65 -12.55 -0.86 2.64
C THR A 65 -13.27 -1.18 1.33
N LYS A 66 -14.13 -2.20 1.36
CA LYS A 66 -15.03 -2.51 0.25
C LYS A 66 -16.34 -1.71 0.40
N SER A 67 -16.67 -0.89 -0.60
CA SER A 67 -17.94 -0.16 -0.70
C SER A 67 -18.96 -0.89 -1.55
#